data_AF-A0A0A7PGM6-F1
#
_entry.id   AF-A0A0A7PGM6-F1
#
_cell.length_a   1.000
_cell.length_b   1.000
_cell.length_c   1.000
_cell.angle_alpha   90.00
_cell.angle_beta   90.00
_cell.angle_gamma   90.00
#
_symmetry.space_group_name_H-M   'P 1'
#
loop_
_entity.id
_entity.type
_entity.pdbx_description
1 polymer ?
#
loop_
_entity_poly.entity_id
_entity_poly.type
_entity_poly.pdbx_seq_one_letter_code
_entity_poly.pdbx_strand_id
1 'polypeptide(L)' 'MVVVPTFEIAGPGPDGDYCVVRSDTLGDVTHYATLPTSYDTAAEAQKAADAYNADPASAPKV' A
#
# COMPACT_ATOMS: atom_id res chain seq x y z
N MET A 1 2.73 15.17 15.78
CA MET A 1 1.90 14.78 14.63
C MET A 1 2.12 13.31 14.39
N VAL A 2 1.08 12.48 14.49
CA VAL A 2 1.17 11.06 14.12
C VAL A 2 1.08 11.00 12.60
N VAL A 3 2.13 10.55 11.94
CA VAL A 3 2.06 10.20 10.51
C VAL A 3 1.24 8.92 10.45
N VAL A 4 0.06 9.00 9.85
CA VAL A 4 -0.77 7.82 9.61
C VAL A 4 -0.49 7.40 8.17
N PRO A 5 0.29 6.33 7.95
CA PRO A 5 0.42 5.75 6.62
C PRO A 5 -0.94 5.25 6.15
N THR A 6 -1.29 5.55 4.91
CA THR A 6 -2.42 4.94 4.20
C THR A 6 -1.89 3.97 3.15
N PHE A 7 -2.63 2.91 2.88
CA PHE A 7 -2.26 1.89 1.90
C PHE A 7 -3.36 1.79 0.84
N GLU A 8 -2.97 1.84 -0.42
CA GLU A 8 -3.89 1.83 -1.57
C GLU A 8 -3.40 0.81 -2.59
N ILE A 9 -4.32 0.19 -3.32
CA ILE A 9 -3.94 -0.73 -4.40
C ILE A 9 -3.59 0.06 -5.66
N ALA A 10 -2.55 -0.37 -6.36
CA ALA A 10 -2.16 0.12 -7.67
C ALA A 10 -2.16 -1.06 -8.66
N GLY A 11 -2.88 -0.93 -9.77
CA GLY A 11 -2.92 -1.93 -10.82
C GLY A 11 -4.15 -1.84 -11.73
N PRO A 12 -4.29 -2.78 -12.69
CA PRO A 12 -3.31 -3.82 -13.00
C PRO A 12 -2.07 -3.26 -13.71
N GLY A 13 -0.90 -3.81 -13.38
CA GLY A 13 0.34 -3.56 -14.11
C GLY A 13 0.33 -4.19 -15.51
N PRO A 14 1.40 -4.00 -16.30
CA PRO A 14 1.50 -4.56 -17.66
C PRO A 14 1.42 -6.10 -17.69
N ASP A 15 1.79 -6.75 -16.61
CA ASP A 15 1.75 -8.21 -16.43
C ASP A 15 0.42 -8.72 -15.84
N GLY A 16 -0.51 -7.82 -15.49
CA GLY A 16 -1.80 -8.15 -14.87
C GLY A 16 -1.77 -8.17 -13.34
N ASP A 17 -0.61 -7.95 -12.72
CA ASP A 17 -0.44 -7.94 -11.27
C ASP A 17 -0.95 -6.65 -10.62
N TYR A 18 -1.32 -6.77 -9.35
CA TYR A 18 -1.69 -5.67 -8.47
C TYR A 18 -0.63 -5.51 -7.39
N CYS A 19 -0.27 -4.27 -7.07
CA CYS A 19 0.65 -3.96 -5.99
C CYS A 19 -0.07 -3.09 -4.96
N VAL A 20 0.48 -3.01 -3.76
CA VAL A 20 0.00 -2.09 -2.73
C VAL A 20 1.00 -0.94 -2.59
N VAL A 21 0.51 0.28 -2.61
CA VAL A 21 1.29 1.51 -2.43
C VAL A 21 1.01 2.05 -1.04
N ARG A 22 2.07 2.32 -0.30
CA ARG A 22 2.05 3.03 0.96
C ARG A 22 2.19 4.53 0.71
N SER A 23 1.36 5.32 1.37
CA SER A 23 1.32 6.77 1.31
C SER A 23 1.50 7.33 2.72
N ASP A 24 2.63 7.99 2.98
CA ASP A 24 2.92 8.63 4.28
C ASP A 24 2.82 10.15 4.14
N THR A 25 1.82 10.77 4.77
CA THR A 25 1.67 12.22 4.77
C THR A 25 2.27 12.84 6.04
N LEU A 26 3.35 13.61 5.86
CA LEU A 26 4.04 14.38 6.89
C LEU A 26 3.85 15.88 6.62
N GLY A 27 2.81 16.47 7.20
CA GLY A 27 2.47 17.87 6.95
C GLY A 27 2.02 18.08 5.51
N ASP A 28 2.77 18.87 4.74
CA ASP A 28 2.55 19.11 3.30
C ASP A 28 3.24 18.10 2.39
N VAL A 29 4.08 17.21 2.93
CA VAL A 29 4.83 16.24 2.12
C VAL A 29 4.16 14.87 2.19
N THR A 30 3.74 14.34 1.05
CA THR A 30 3.29 12.96 0.92
C THR A 30 4.37 12.13 0.24
N HIS A 31 4.86 11.10 0.95
CA HIS A 31 5.76 10.10 0.37
C HIS A 31 4.94 8.90 -0.10
N TYR A 32 5.27 8.40 -1.29
CA TYR A 32 4.66 7.21 -1.86
C TYR A 32 5.74 6.14 -2.01
N ALA A 33 5.44 4.94 -1.53
CA ALA A 33 6.33 3.79 -1.65
C ALA A 33 5.54 2.55 -2.06
N THR A 34 5.91 1.96 -3.19
CA THR A 34 5.32 0.70 -3.65
C THR A 34 5.90 -0.44 -2.82
N LEU A 35 5.03 -1.24 -2.22
CA LEU A 35 5.43 -2.44 -1.50
C LEU A 35 5.95 -3.49 -2.49
N PRO A 36 6.95 -4.31 -2.12
CA PRO A 36 7.51 -5.35 -2.98
C PRO A 36 6.57 -6.55 -3.18
N THR A 37 5.35 -6.51 -2.62
CA THR A 37 4.36 -7.57 -2.74
C THR A 37 3.44 -7.30 -3.93
N SER A 38 3.49 -8.19 -4.92
CA SER A 38 2.54 -8.27 -6.02
C SER A 38 1.48 -9.34 -5.73
N TYR A 39 0.28 -9.13 -6.25
CA TYR A 39 -0.88 -9.97 -6.10
C TYR A 39 -1.50 -10.24 -7.47
N ASP A 40 -1.90 -11.48 -7.75
CA ASP A 40 -2.54 -11.85 -9.01
C ASP A 40 -3.95 -11.23 -9.15
N THR A 41 -4.61 -10.88 -8.04
CA THR A 41 -5.98 -10.36 -8.05
C THR A 41 -6.13 -9.05 -7.28
N ALA A 42 -6.99 -8.17 -7.79
CA ALA A 42 -7.33 -6.91 -7.11
C ALA A 42 -7.91 -7.14 -5.71
N ALA A 43 -8.68 -8.22 -5.53
CA ALA A 43 -9.30 -8.54 -4.25
C ALA A 43 -8.28 -8.92 -3.18
N GLU A 44 -7.21 -9.65 -3.55
CA GLU A 44 -6.13 -9.98 -2.62
C GLU A 44 -5.30 -8.76 -2.26
N ALA A 45 -4.95 -7.93 -3.26
CA ALA A 45 -4.27 -6.66 -3.03
C ALA A 45 -5.09 -5.74 -2.11
N GLN A 46 -6.41 -5.67 -2.33
CA GLN A 46 -7.30 -4.83 -1.53
C GLN A 46 -7.37 -5.32 -0.10
N LYS A 47 -7.54 -6.63 0.10
CA LYS A 47 -7.56 -7.22 1.44
C LYS A 47 -6.26 -6.97 2.20
N ALA A 48 -5.12 -7.01 1.51
CA ALA A 48 -3.83 -6.66 2.09
C ALA A 48 -3.73 -5.17 2.44
N ALA A 49 -4.13 -4.28 1.52
CA ALA A 49 -4.17 -2.85 1.78
C ALA A 49 -5.07 -2.49 2.97
N ASP A 50 -6.27 -3.08 3.07
CA ASP A 50 -7.17 -2.94 4.23
C ASP A 50 -6.52 -3.44 5.52
N ALA A 51 -5.84 -4.59 5.49
CA ALA A 51 -5.11 -5.11 6.65
C ALA A 51 -3.97 -4.16 7.09
N TYR A 52 -3.23 -3.58 6.14
CA TYR A 52 -2.18 -2.61 6.43
C TYR A 52 -2.73 -1.25 6.90
N ASN A 53 -3.89 -0.82 6.40
CA ASN A 53 -4.56 0.37 6.93
C ASN A 53 -5.06 0.14 8.37
N ALA A 54 -5.55 -1.07 8.68
CA ALA A 54 -5.96 -1.43 10.04
C ALA A 54 -4.77 -1.58 11.00
N ASP A 55 -3.66 -2.15 10.53
CA ASP A 55 -2.40 -2.27 11.26
C ASP A 55 -1.20 -1.92 10.36
N PRO A 56 -0.78 -0.64 10.35
CA PRO A 56 0.35 -0.20 9.53
C PRO A 56 1.68 -0.82 9.91
N ALA A 57 1.82 -1.31 11.15
CA ALA A 57 3.03 -1.96 11.60
C ALA A 57 3.18 -3.36 10.98
N SER A 58 2.09 -3.95 10.48
CA SER A 58 2.09 -5.23 9.77
C SER A 58 2.55 -5.12 8.31
N ALA A 59 2.60 -3.90 7.77
CA ALA A 59 3.01 -3.68 6.39
C ALA A 59 4.50 -4.01 6.18
N PRO A 60 4.88 -4.58 5.02
CA PRO A 60 6.27 -4.77 4.67
C PRO A 60 7.04 -3.45 4.73
N LYS A 61 8.26 -3.49 5.28
CA LYS A 61 9.15 -2.34 5.26
C LYS A 61 9.79 -2.25 3.87
N VAL A 62 9.59 -1.10 3.22
CA VAL A 62 10.27 -0.67 1.99
C VAL A 62 11.62 -0.07 2.29
#